data_AF-A0AAW5ZUP2-F1
#
_entry.id   AF-A0AAW5ZUP2-F1
#
_cell.length_a   1.000
_cell.length_b   1.000
_cell.length_c   1.000
_cell.angle_alpha   90.00
_cell.angle_beta   90.00
_cell.angle_gamma   90.00
#
_symmetry.space_group_name_H-M   'P 1'
#
loop_
_entity.id
_entity.type
_entity.pdbx_description
1 polymer ?
#
loop_
_entity_poly.entity_id
_entity_poly.type
_entity_poly.pdbx_seq_one_letter_code
_entity_poly.pdbx_strand_id
1 'polypeptide(L)'
;MECQPPVGSRARSLGVEAVFDYRTTDLPKLGKRFDVVYDTAATMTTETGLGLLGRGGVFLDINPTPGKFIRSIFNHRLKPIVCTPRADILDGLARTAKEGKLRLPVAESVPLSEAIRLVTALEGGGASSAGRASSR
;
A
#
# COMPACT_ATOMS: atom_id res chain seq x y z
N MET A 1 -3.84 12.74 21.53
CA MET A 1 -2.76 13.58 20.98
C MET A 1 -1.67 12.62 20.55
N GLU A 2 -1.58 12.31 19.26
CA GLU A 2 -0.53 11.43 18.74
C GLU A 2 0.03 12.03 17.46
N CYS A 3 1.29 12.47 17.55
CA CYS A 3 2.10 12.89 16.44
C CYS A 3 2.32 11.66 15.54
N GLN A 4 1.99 11.73 14.24
CA GLN A 4 2.32 10.63 13.36
C GLN A 4 3.84 10.51 13.27
N PRO A 5 4.41 9.32 13.55
CA PRO A 5 5.85 9.13 13.49
C PRO A 5 6.29 9.10 12.01
N PRO A 6 7.57 9.40 11.68
CA PRO A 6 8.12 9.27 10.33
C PRO A 6 7.68 7.97 9.64
N VAL A 7 7.55 7.96 8.31
CA VAL A 7 6.97 6.83 7.54
C VAL A 7 7.57 5.47 7.95
N GLY A 8 8.88 5.39 8.15
CA GLY A 8 9.54 4.17 8.61
C GLY A 8 9.12 3.70 10.00
N SER A 9 9.00 4.62 10.96
CA SER A 9 8.48 4.33 12.31
C SER A 9 6.99 4.02 12.33
N ARG A 10 6.19 4.59 11.41
CA ARG A 10 4.77 4.22 11.25
C ARG A 10 4.62 2.80 10.72
N ALA A 11 5.44 2.38 9.76
CA ALA A 11 5.41 1.00 9.28
C ALA A 11 5.76 0.01 10.40
N ARG A 12 6.77 0.33 11.23
CA ARG A 12 7.13 -0.50 12.38
C ARG A 12 6.04 -0.60 13.43
N SER A 13 5.32 0.49 13.73
CA SER A 13 4.20 0.45 14.66
C SER A 13 3.01 -0.39 14.17
N LEU A 14 2.95 -0.67 12.86
CA LEU A 14 1.99 -1.59 12.25
C LEU A 14 2.49 -3.04 12.21
N GLY A 15 3.65 -3.35 12.81
CA GLY A 15 4.22 -4.70 12.86
C GLY A 15 5.06 -5.07 11.64
N VAL A 16 5.41 -4.11 10.78
CA VAL A 16 6.32 -4.37 9.66
C VAL A 16 7.74 -4.54 10.18
N GLU A 17 8.32 -5.73 9.95
CA GLU A 17 9.65 -6.10 10.44
C GLU A 17 10.77 -5.35 9.68
N ALA A 18 10.71 -5.39 8.34
CA ALA A 18 11.70 -4.80 7.46
C ALA A 18 11.09 -3.67 6.63
N VAL A 19 11.71 -2.49 6.69
CA VAL A 19 11.31 -1.31 5.93
C VAL A 19 12.47 -0.90 5.03
N PHE A 20 12.20 -0.75 3.74
CA PHE A 20 13.19 -0.40 2.72
C PHE A 20 12.83 0.95 2.10
N ASP A 21 13.80 1.86 1.99
CA ASP A 21 13.63 3.11 1.25
C ASP A 21 13.86 2.83 -0.24
N TYR A 22 12.81 2.92 -1.05
CA TYR A 22 12.86 2.61 -2.48
C TYR A 22 13.81 3.53 -3.27
N ARG A 23 14.19 4.70 -2.73
CA ARG A 23 15.13 5.64 -3.38
C ARG A 23 16.59 5.17 -3.29
N THR A 24 16.87 4.28 -2.35
CA THR A 24 18.24 3.84 -2.04
C THR A 24 18.40 2.33 -2.09
N THR A 25 17.28 1.59 -2.02
CA THR A 25 17.29 0.12 -2.00
C THR A 25 17.26 -0.44 -3.41
N ASP A 26 18.28 -1.23 -3.74
CA ASP A 26 18.32 -2.04 -4.97
C ASP A 26 17.60 -3.38 -4.72
N LEU A 27 16.31 -3.43 -5.05
CA LEU A 27 15.46 -4.60 -4.84
C LEU A 27 15.99 -5.89 -5.50
N PRO A 28 16.48 -5.88 -6.76
CA PRO A 28 17.14 -7.05 -7.36
C PRO A 28 18.28 -7.64 -6.53
N LYS A 29 19.04 -6.79 -5.81
CA LYS A 29 20.16 -7.22 -4.95
C LYS A 29 19.71 -7.65 -3.55
N LEU A 30 18.42 -7.60 -3.26
CA LEU A 30 17.89 -8.09 -2.00
C LEU A 30 18.10 -9.61 -1.95
N GLY A 31 18.97 -10.09 -1.05
CA GLY A 31 19.28 -11.51 -0.89
C GLY A 31 18.12 -12.35 -0.32
N LYS A 32 16.98 -11.72 -0.01
CA LYS A 32 15.77 -12.38 0.50
C LYS A 32 14.83 -12.75 -0.64
N ARG A 33 14.05 -13.80 -0.44
CA ARG A 33 13.00 -14.25 -1.36
C ARG A 33 11.68 -14.40 -0.60
N PHE A 34 10.58 -14.11 -1.28
CA PHE A 34 9.27 -14.01 -0.66
C PHE A 34 8.27 -14.95 -1.32
N ASP A 35 7.35 -15.48 -0.51
CA ASP A 35 6.23 -16.28 -1.01
C ASP A 35 5.21 -15.41 -1.76
N VAL A 36 5.07 -14.16 -1.33
CA VAL A 36 4.16 -13.19 -1.94
C VAL A 36 4.82 -11.83 -2.06
N VAL A 37 4.71 -11.22 -3.24
CA VAL A 37 5.14 -9.85 -3.50
C VAL A 37 3.93 -9.07 -4.01
N TYR A 38 3.61 -7.94 -3.39
CA TYR A 38 2.52 -7.05 -3.79
C TYR A 38 3.11 -5.75 -4.36
N ASP A 39 2.75 -5.38 -5.59
CA ASP A 39 2.96 -4.03 -6.12
C ASP A 39 1.63 -3.27 -6.17
N THR A 40 1.39 -2.47 -5.13
CA THR A 40 0.21 -1.60 -5.03
C THR A 40 0.47 -0.18 -5.54
N ALA A 41 1.75 0.22 -5.61
CA ALA A 41 2.13 1.52 -6.15
C ALA A 41 2.18 1.51 -7.69
N ALA A 42 2.14 0.32 -8.30
CA ALA A 42 2.26 0.11 -9.74
C ALA A 42 3.59 0.62 -10.32
N THR A 43 4.62 0.77 -9.48
CA THR A 43 5.91 1.36 -9.84
C THR A 43 6.99 0.31 -10.12
N MET A 44 6.75 -0.97 -9.79
CA MET A 44 7.73 -2.03 -9.94
C MET A 44 7.59 -2.72 -11.29
N THR A 45 8.72 -3.05 -11.92
CA THR A 45 8.67 -3.87 -13.14
C THR A 45 8.27 -5.30 -12.79
N THR A 46 7.57 -5.98 -13.71
CA THR A 46 7.21 -7.38 -13.52
C THR A 46 8.44 -8.28 -13.32
N GLU A 47 9.57 -7.96 -13.95
CA GLU A 47 10.81 -8.72 -13.78
C GLU A 47 11.35 -8.61 -12.36
N THR A 48 11.43 -7.39 -11.81
CA THR A 48 11.84 -7.16 -10.42
C THR A 48 10.90 -7.89 -9.45
N GLY A 49 9.57 -7.77 -9.65
CA GLY A 49 8.59 -8.44 -8.80
C GLY A 49 8.72 -9.97 -8.81
N LEU A 50 8.92 -10.56 -9.99
CA LEU A 50 9.13 -12.00 -10.13
C LEU A 50 10.49 -12.47 -9.58
N GLY A 51 11.54 -11.65 -9.73
CA GLY A 51 12.89 -11.95 -9.25
C GLY A 51 13.01 -12.01 -7.72
N LEU A 52 12.10 -11.33 -7.02
CA LEU A 52 11.98 -11.36 -5.56
C LEU A 52 11.31 -12.62 -5.02
N LEU A 53 10.70 -13.45 -5.87
CA LEU A 53 9.90 -14.59 -5.42
C LEU A 53 10.74 -15.83 -5.08
N GLY A 54 10.39 -16.47 -3.97
CA GLY A 54 10.84 -17.81 -3.61
C GLY A 54 10.17 -18.90 -4.44
N ARG A 55 10.56 -20.16 -4.24
CA ARG A 55 9.95 -21.30 -4.93
C ARG A 55 8.46 -21.38 -4.57
N GLY A 56 7.60 -21.41 -5.59
CA GLY A 56 6.14 -21.43 -5.41
C GLY A 56 5.50 -20.07 -5.13
N GLY A 57 6.30 -19.00 -5.01
CA GLY A 57 5.78 -17.67 -4.73
C GLY A 57 5.01 -17.04 -5.88
N VAL A 58 4.20 -16.02 -5.55
CA VAL A 58 3.34 -15.27 -6.47
C VAL A 58 3.55 -13.76 -6.38
N PHE A 59 3.50 -13.09 -7.52
CA PHE A 59 3.58 -11.64 -7.65
C PHE A 59 2.21 -11.08 -8.02
N LEU A 60 1.66 -10.24 -7.14
CA LEU A 60 0.38 -9.56 -7.32
C LEU A 60 0.63 -8.11 -7.70
N ASP A 61 0.00 -7.68 -8.77
CA ASP A 61 0.23 -6.37 -9.38
C ASP A 61 -1.11 -5.68 -9.62
N ILE A 62 -1.33 -4.52 -9.00
CA ILE A 62 -2.59 -3.78 -9.12
C ILE A 62 -2.69 -2.95 -10.41
N ASN A 63 -1.68 -2.99 -11.29
CA ASN A 63 -1.71 -2.27 -12.57
C ASN A 63 -2.18 -3.18 -13.71
N PRO A 64 -3.48 -3.15 -14.07
CA PRO A 64 -4.03 -4.00 -15.11
C PRO A 64 -3.67 -3.46 -16.50
N THR A 65 -2.49 -3.81 -17.02
CA THR A 65 -2.17 -3.55 -18.44
C THR A 65 -2.47 -4.78 -19.30
N PRO A 66 -2.98 -4.63 -20.54
CA PRO A 66 -3.27 -5.77 -21.43
C PRO A 66 -2.07 -6.71 -21.61
N GLY A 67 -0.85 -6.16 -21.72
CA GLY A 67 0.38 -6.96 -21.79
C GLY A 67 0.64 -7.82 -20.55
N LYS A 68 0.29 -7.34 -19.35
CA LYS A 68 0.43 -8.12 -18.11
C LYS A 68 -0.59 -9.25 -18.01
N PHE A 69 -1.81 -9.08 -18.54
CA PHE A 69 -2.78 -10.17 -18.65
C PHE A 69 -2.27 -11.29 -19.55
N ILE A 70 -1.79 -10.96 -20.76
CA ILE A 70 -1.22 -11.95 -21.69
C ILE A 70 -0.04 -12.67 -21.01
N ARG A 71 0.86 -11.92 -20.38
CA ARG A 71 2.01 -12.49 -19.66
C ARG A 71 1.59 -13.40 -18.49
N SER A 72 0.49 -13.10 -17.81
CA SER A 72 -0.02 -13.93 -16.69
C SER A 72 -0.54 -15.30 -17.14
N ILE A 73 -1.01 -15.41 -18.40
CA ILE A 73 -1.41 -16.70 -18.98
C ILE A 73 -0.21 -17.63 -19.11
N PHE A 74 0.94 -17.10 -19.54
CA PHE A 74 2.18 -17.86 -19.69
C PHE A 74 2.99 -18.00 -18.40
N ASN A 75 2.77 -17.11 -17.43
CA ASN A 75 3.41 -17.16 -16.13
C ASN A 75 2.38 -17.12 -15.01
N HIS A 76 2.01 -18.32 -14.55
CA HIS A 76 1.04 -18.54 -13.47
C HIS A 76 1.40 -17.86 -12.14
N ARG A 77 2.66 -17.43 -11.97
CA ARG A 77 3.13 -16.71 -10.78
C ARG A 77 2.85 -15.22 -10.83
N LEU A 78 2.53 -14.65 -11.99
CA LEU A 78 2.06 -13.27 -12.13
C LEU A 78 0.53 -13.26 -12.01
N LYS A 79 0.00 -12.46 -11.08
CA LYS A 79 -1.43 -12.29 -10.84
C LYS A 79 -1.79 -10.80 -10.96
N PRO A 80 -2.20 -10.32 -12.15
CA PRO A 80 -2.76 -8.98 -12.29
C PRO A 80 -4.07 -8.93 -11.50
N ILE A 81 -4.20 -7.96 -10.59
CA ILE A 81 -5.36 -7.84 -9.71
C ILE A 81 -6.26 -6.71 -10.19
N VAL A 82 -7.52 -7.05 -10.47
CA VAL A 82 -8.58 -6.07 -10.69
C VAL A 82 -9.38 -5.99 -9.39
N CYS A 83 -9.25 -4.87 -8.68
CA CYS A 83 -9.98 -4.63 -7.45
C CYS A 83 -11.41 -4.17 -7.77
N THR A 84 -12.34 -5.10 -7.81
CA THR A 84 -13.77 -4.76 -7.79
C THR A 84 -14.26 -4.74 -6.34
N PRO A 85 -14.84 -3.63 -5.85
CA PRO A 85 -15.44 -3.60 -4.52
C PRO A 85 -16.63 -4.56 -4.47
N ARG A 86 -16.56 -5.56 -3.59
CA ARG A 86 -17.66 -6.52 -3.37
C ARG A 86 -18.22 -6.32 -1.96
N ALA A 87 -19.53 -6.27 -1.85
CA ALA A 87 -20.22 -5.93 -0.60
C ALA A 87 -19.85 -6.89 0.55
N ASP A 88 -19.76 -8.19 0.27
CA ASP A 88 -19.37 -9.22 1.24
C ASP A 88 -17.95 -9.01 1.80
N ILE A 89 -16.99 -8.62 0.95
CA ILE A 89 -15.63 -8.28 1.36
C ILE A 89 -15.62 -7.03 2.22
N LEU A 90 -16.35 -5.98 1.81
CA LEU A 90 -16.44 -4.73 2.56
C LEU A 90 -17.10 -4.93 3.94
N ASP A 91 -18.13 -5.76 4.03
CA ASP A 91 -18.77 -6.11 5.30
C ASP A 91 -17.82 -6.88 6.22
N GLY A 92 -17.01 -7.78 5.66
CA GLY A 92 -15.96 -8.48 6.40
C GLY A 92 -14.91 -7.52 6.97
N LEU A 93 -14.46 -6.55 6.17
CA LEU A 93 -13.54 -5.50 6.60
C LEU A 93 -14.16 -4.63 7.70
N ALA A 94 -15.41 -4.22 7.55
CA ALA A 94 -16.13 -3.41 8.53
C ALA A 94 -16.28 -4.15 9.87
N ARG A 95 -16.62 -5.45 9.85
CA ARG A 95 -16.66 -6.30 11.05
C ARG A 95 -15.29 -6.40 11.73
N THR A 96 -14.24 -6.65 10.95
CA THR A 96 -12.87 -6.77 11.46
C THR A 96 -12.39 -5.47 12.10
N ALA A 97 -12.73 -4.32 11.51
CA ALA A 97 -12.45 -3.00 12.07
C ALA A 97 -13.23 -2.75 13.37
N LYS A 98 -14.52 -3.09 13.41
CA LYS A 98 -15.38 -2.99 14.61
C LYS A 98 -14.85 -3.84 15.76
N GLU A 99 -14.30 -5.01 15.47
CA GLU A 99 -13.70 -5.92 16.45
C GLU A 99 -12.29 -5.48 16.90
N GLY A 100 -11.75 -4.38 16.35
CA GLY A 100 -10.41 -3.88 16.68
C GLY A 100 -9.26 -4.71 16.10
N LYS A 101 -9.56 -5.74 15.28
CA LYS A 101 -8.57 -6.60 14.61
C LYS A 101 -7.91 -5.91 13.42
N LEU A 102 -8.55 -4.88 12.87
CA LEU A 102 -8.01 -4.00 11.82
C LEU A 102 -8.05 -2.55 12.29
N ARG A 103 -6.87 -1.92 12.43
CA ARG A 103 -6.77 -0.50 12.80
C ARG A 103 -6.71 0.36 11.54
N LEU A 104 -7.67 1.27 11.39
CA LEU A 104 -7.75 2.26 10.30
C LEU A 104 -7.63 3.67 10.89
N PRO A 105 -6.42 4.15 11.22
CA PRO A 105 -6.25 5.47 11.80
C PRO A 105 -6.57 6.56 10.78
N VAL A 106 -7.51 7.44 11.13
CA VAL A 106 -7.79 8.65 10.36
C VAL A 106 -6.64 9.64 10.60
N ALA A 107 -5.96 10.04 9.52
CA ALA A 107 -4.82 10.95 9.62
C ALA A 107 -5.26 12.40 9.90
N GLU A 108 -6.30 12.87 9.20
CA GLU A 108 -6.84 14.22 9.33
C GLU A 108 -8.30 14.25 8.92
N SER A 109 -9.06 15.14 9.55
CA SER A 109 -10.46 15.42 9.23
C SER A 109 -10.60 16.92 9.09
N VAL A 110 -11.10 17.36 7.95
CA VAL A 110 -11.29 18.78 7.61
C VAL A 110 -12.74 19.03 7.22
N PRO A 111 -13.28 20.24 7.44
CA PRO A 111 -14.57 20.60 6.89
C PRO A 111 -14.53 20.54 5.35
N LEU A 112 -15.69 20.34 4.72
CA LEU A 112 -15.79 20.21 3.26
C LEU A 112 -15.21 21.42 2.52
N SER A 113 -15.30 22.63 3.09
CA SER A 113 -14.71 23.86 2.54
C SER A 113 -13.19 23.77 2.35
N GLU A 114 -12.52 22.90 3.10
CA GLU A 114 -11.06 22.70 3.08
C GLU A 114 -10.66 21.45 2.27
N ALA A 115 -11.61 20.69 1.74
CA ALA A 115 -11.35 19.42 1.07
C ALA A 115 -10.46 19.58 -0.17
N ILE A 116 -10.71 20.60 -1.00
CA ILE A 116 -9.88 20.88 -2.19
C ILE A 116 -8.43 21.12 -1.78
N ARG A 117 -8.20 21.97 -0.77
CA ARG A 117 -6.86 22.27 -0.28
C ARG A 117 -6.15 21.02 0.22
N LEU A 118 -6.83 20.17 0.98
CA LEU A 118 -6.25 18.92 1.49
C LEU A 118 -5.90 17.96 0.35
N VAL A 119 -6.81 17.74 -0.60
CA VAL A 119 -6.57 16.85 -1.75
C VAL A 119 -5.39 17.35 -2.59
N THR A 120 -5.35 18.63 -2.93
CA THR A 120 -4.23 19.22 -3.70
C THR A 120 -2.89 19.07 -2.96
N ALA A 121 -2.88 19.26 -1.64
CA ALA A 121 -1.67 19.05 -0.85
C ALA A 121 -1.19 17.58 -0.88
N LEU A 122 -2.13 16.62 -0.79
CA LEU A 122 -1.84 15.19 -0.85
C LEU A 122 -1.33 14.77 -2.24
N GLU A 123 -1.93 15.29 -3.32
CA GLU A 123 -1.47 15.06 -4.70
C GLU A 123 -0.04 15.57 -4.92
N GLY A 124 0.33 16.68 -4.28
CA GLY A 124 1.70 17.22 -4.28
C GLY A 124 2.70 16.44 -3.41
N GLY A 125 2.30 15.32 -2.80
CA GLY A 125 3.14 14.53 -1.90
C GLY A 125 3.26 15.10 -0.48
N GLY A 126 2.43 16.09 -0.14
CA GLY A 126 2.34 16.63 1.21
C GLY A 126 1.81 15.59 2.20
N ALA A 127 2.43 15.52 3.37
CA ALA A 127 1.86 14.77 4.50
C ALA A 127 0.66 15.54 5.08
N SER A 128 -0.28 14.80 5.66
CA SER A 128 -1.40 15.36 6.42
C SER A 128 -0.91 16.38 7.47
N SER A 129 -1.60 17.51 7.56
CA SER A 129 -1.22 18.66 8.39
C SER A 129 -1.71 18.52 9.83
N ALA A 130 -1.43 17.38 10.48
CA ALA A 130 -1.74 17.20 11.89
C ALA A 130 -0.78 18.03 12.76
N GLY A 131 -1.05 19.34 12.87
CA GLY A 131 -0.22 20.29 13.63
C GLY A 131 -0.75 21.72 13.80
N ARG A 132 -1.99 22.05 13.39
CA ARG A 132 -2.63 23.31 13.82
C ARG A 132 -3.78 23.01 14.76
N ALA A 133 -3.57 23.34 16.02
CA ALA A 133 -4.60 23.40 17.04
C ALA A 133 -5.79 24.21 16.51
N SER A 134 -6.94 23.57 16.40
CA SER A 134 -8.21 24.29 16.39
C SER A 134 -8.52 24.61 17.85
N SER A 135 -8.12 25.82 18.26
CA SER A 135 -8.70 26.47 19.44
C SER A 135 -10.20 26.62 19.20
N ARG A 136 -10.98 26.19 20.18
CA ARG A 136 -12.34 26.71 20.39
C ARG A 136 -12.26 28.20 20.70
#